data_AF-A0A8B6EZG1-F1
#
_entry.id   AF-A0A8B6EZG1-F1
#
_cell.length_a   1.000
_cell.length_b   1.000
_cell.length_c   1.000
_cell.angle_alpha   90.00
_cell.angle_beta   90.00
_cell.angle_gamma   90.00
#
_symmetry.space_group_name_H-M   'P 1'
#
loop_
_entity.id
_entity.type
_entity.pdbx_description
1 polymer ?
#
loop_
_entity_poly.entity_id
_entity_poly.type
_entity_poly.pdbx_seq_one_letter_code
_entity_poly.pdbx_strand_id
1 'polypeptide(L)'
;MNFGYLDTLFKPAITNMELVPKRNKDTLLPIIQRIVKQGSMVYSDQWRAYNKIQDELNLEHSVVNHSLNVVDPETGVHTQTIESYWAKAKYKLKEMKGVSSDALSSYLDERIWRDRWARTGEDAFMNIIVQIAEQYKV
;
A
#
# COMPACT_ATOMS: atom_id res chain seq x y z
N MET A 1 5.02 12.59 -1.77
CA MET A 1 3.86 12.06 -2.52
C MET A 1 3.55 10.65 -2.01
N ASN A 2 2.44 10.02 -2.42
CA ASN A 2 1.95 8.79 -1.78
C ASN A 2 1.90 7.63 -2.79
N PHE A 3 2.33 6.43 -2.38
CA PHE A 3 2.21 5.18 -3.12
C PHE A 3 1.70 4.08 -2.19
N GLY A 4 0.77 3.25 -2.65
CA GLY A 4 0.29 2.12 -1.86
C GLY A 4 -0.19 0.99 -2.74
N TYR A 5 -0.17 -0.22 -2.18
CA TYR A 5 -0.55 -1.45 -2.87
C TYR A 5 -1.21 -2.42 -1.88
N LEU A 6 -1.89 -3.41 -2.45
CA LEU A 6 -2.56 -4.48 -1.71
C LEU A 6 -2.09 -5.82 -2.27
N ASP A 7 -1.62 -6.71 -1.40
CA ASP A 7 -1.32 -8.10 -1.74
C ASP A 7 -2.52 -8.99 -1.38
N THR A 8 -3.19 -9.48 -2.43
CA THR A 8 -4.39 -10.33 -2.33
C THR A 8 -4.08 -11.81 -2.17
N LEU A 9 -2.80 -12.22 -2.22
CA LEU A 9 -2.40 -13.60 -1.94
C LEU A 9 -2.57 -13.96 -0.46
N PHE A 10 -2.67 -12.97 0.41
CA PHE A 10 -2.92 -13.13 1.83
C PHE A 10 -4.40 -12.92 2.18
N LYS A 11 -4.90 -13.61 3.21
CA LYS A 11 -6.24 -13.41 3.78
C LYS A 11 -6.16 -13.14 5.28
N PRO A 12 -6.60 -11.96 5.78
CA PRO A 12 -7.01 -10.81 4.98
C PRO A 12 -5.84 -10.25 4.15
N ALA A 13 -6.17 -9.55 3.07
CA ALA A 13 -5.19 -8.97 2.17
C ALA A 13 -4.26 -7.99 2.92
N ILE A 14 -2.99 -8.00 2.57
CA ILE A 14 -1.98 -7.17 3.24
C ILE A 14 -1.85 -5.86 2.48
N THR A 15 -2.09 -4.75 3.18
CA THR A 15 -1.93 -3.41 2.60
C THR A 15 -0.59 -2.79 3.00
N ASN A 16 -0.04 -1.99 2.09
CA ASN A 16 1.14 -1.18 2.33
C ASN A 16 0.95 0.24 1.76
N MET A 17 1.54 1.21 2.44
CA MET A 17 1.53 2.63 2.09
C MET A 17 2.90 3.23 2.40
N GLU A 18 3.45 3.99 1.47
CA GLU A 18 4.73 4.67 1.66
C GLU A 18 4.72 6.06 1.04
N LEU A 19 5.54 6.93 1.62
CA LEU A 19 5.83 8.24 1.06
C LEU A 19 6.94 8.10 0.03
N VAL A 20 6.64 8.55 -1.19
CA VAL A 20 7.61 8.58 -2.30
C VAL A 20 8.01 10.02 -2.63
N PRO A 21 9.28 10.27 -2.98
CA PRO A 21 9.74 11.60 -3.33
C PRO A 21 9.04 12.13 -4.58
N LYS A 22 8.82 11.26 -5.59
CA LYS A 22 8.13 11.58 -6.84
C LYS A 22 7.25 10.40 -7.28
N ARG A 23 6.10 10.68 -7.91
CA ARG A 23 5.23 9.68 -8.54
C ARG A 23 5.53 9.58 -10.04
N ASN A 24 6.77 9.21 -10.35
CA ASN A 24 7.22 8.96 -11.71
C ASN A 24 7.66 7.50 -11.86
N LYS A 25 7.83 7.04 -13.11
CA LYS A 25 8.24 5.67 -13.40
C LYS A 25 9.58 5.31 -12.73
N ASP A 26 10.53 6.25 -12.70
CA ASP A 26 11.88 6.02 -12.19
C ASP A 26 11.88 5.75 -10.68
N THR A 27 10.87 6.25 -9.96
CA THR A 27 10.67 5.96 -8.54
C THR A 27 9.82 4.70 -8.35
N LEU A 28 8.71 4.58 -9.10
CA LEU A 28 7.70 3.54 -8.84
C LEU A 28 8.08 2.16 -9.38
N LEU A 29 8.73 2.06 -10.55
CA LEU A 29 9.07 0.75 -11.14
C LEU A 29 10.06 -0.04 -10.26
N PRO A 30 11.15 0.55 -9.70
CA PRO A 30 12.03 -0.19 -8.79
C PRO A 30 11.31 -0.64 -7.51
N ILE A 31 10.38 0.17 -7.00
CA ILE A 31 9.56 -0.19 -5.84
C ILE A 31 8.69 -1.41 -6.18
N ILE A 32 7.95 -1.36 -7.29
CA ILE A 32 7.08 -2.45 -7.76
C ILE A 32 7.92 -3.72 -7.97
N GLN A 33 9.07 -3.64 -8.62
CA GLN A 33 9.94 -4.78 -8.87
C GLN A 33 10.43 -5.46 -7.58
N ARG A 34 10.68 -4.67 -6.54
CA ARG A 34 11.14 -5.16 -5.23
C ARG A 34 10.03 -5.87 -4.46
N ILE A 35 8.79 -5.38 -4.56
CA ILE A 35 7.66 -5.86 -3.73
C ILE A 35 6.82 -6.92 -4.42
N VAL A 36 6.70 -6.87 -5.75
CA VAL A 36 5.85 -7.78 -6.52
C VAL A 36 6.68 -8.99 -6.95
N LYS A 37 6.19 -10.17 -6.59
CA LYS A 37 6.80 -11.43 -7.01
C LYS A 37 6.62 -11.61 -8.52
N GLN A 38 7.65 -12.15 -9.18
CA GLN A 38 7.58 -12.52 -10.59
C GLN A 38 6.44 -13.53 -10.84
N GLY A 39 5.71 -13.33 -11.94
CA GLY A 39 4.50 -14.09 -12.29
C GLY A 39 3.23 -13.65 -11.55
N SER A 40 3.27 -12.58 -10.75
CA SER A 40 2.06 -11.96 -10.19
C SER A 40 1.37 -11.04 -11.20
N MET A 41 0.04 -10.92 -11.06
CA MET A 41 -0.77 -9.94 -11.78
C MET A 41 -0.84 -8.63 -11.00
N VAL A 42 -0.48 -7.52 -11.64
CA VAL A 42 -0.59 -6.16 -11.08
C VAL A 42 -1.83 -5.49 -11.65
N TYR A 43 -2.62 -4.87 -10.77
CA TYR A 43 -3.76 -4.04 -11.16
C TYR A 43 -3.51 -2.58 -10.76
N SER A 44 -3.63 -1.64 -11.69
CA SER A 44 -3.45 -0.21 -11.41
C SER A 44 -4.47 0.69 -12.12
N ASP A 45 -4.48 1.97 -11.76
CA ASP A 45 -5.14 3.00 -12.56
C ASP A 45 -4.36 3.30 -13.86
N GLN A 46 -4.93 4.16 -14.72
CA GLN A 46 -4.35 4.58 -16.00
C GLN A 46 -3.20 5.59 -15.90
N TRP A 47 -2.51 5.70 -14.75
CA TRP A 47 -1.37 6.60 -14.67
C TRP A 47 -0.23 6.12 -15.57
N ARG A 48 0.20 6.99 -16.48
CA ARG A 48 1.39 6.86 -17.34
C ARG A 48 2.65 6.24 -16.68
N ALA A 49 2.85 6.41 -15.37
CA ALA A 49 4.00 5.83 -14.66
C ALA A 49 3.96 4.29 -14.62
N TYR A 50 2.77 3.70 -14.70
CA TYR A 50 2.55 2.25 -14.67
C TYR A 50 2.57 1.59 -16.05
N ASN A 51 2.50 2.36 -17.14
CA ASN A 51 2.46 1.82 -18.52
C ASN A 51 3.69 0.98 -18.90
N LYS A 52 4.75 1.00 -18.09
CA LYS A 52 6.01 0.30 -18.32
C LYS A 52 6.22 -0.92 -17.42
N ILE A 53 5.24 -1.27 -16.60
CA ILE A 53 5.33 -2.46 -15.74
C ILE A 53 5.55 -3.73 -16.56
N GLN A 54 4.74 -3.95 -17.60
CA GLN A 54 4.87 -5.16 -18.42
C GLN A 54 6.18 -5.18 -19.23
N ASP A 55 6.52 -4.06 -19.88
CA ASP A 55 7.70 -3.93 -20.72
C ASP A 55 9.03 -4.03 -19.94
N GLU A 56 9.12 -3.41 -18.77
CA GLU A 56 10.38 -3.24 -18.03
C GLU A 56 10.54 -4.24 -16.88
N LEU A 57 9.45 -4.74 -16.29
CA LEU A 57 9.49 -5.62 -15.10
C LEU A 57 9.09 -7.07 -15.41
N ASN A 58 8.61 -7.35 -16.63
CA ASN A 58 8.09 -8.65 -17.05
C ASN A 58 6.98 -9.19 -16.12
N LEU A 59 6.16 -8.27 -15.60
CA LEU A 59 4.98 -8.58 -14.78
C LEU A 59 3.72 -8.48 -15.62
N GLU A 60 2.75 -9.35 -15.35
CA GLU A 60 1.42 -9.20 -15.93
C GLU A 60 0.75 -7.95 -15.36
N HIS A 61 0.18 -7.11 -16.23
CA HIS A 61 -0.38 -5.83 -15.83
C HIS A 61 -1.73 -5.60 -16.49
N SER A 62 -2.73 -5.29 -15.66
CA SER A 62 -4.05 -4.87 -16.10
C SER A 62 -4.42 -3.52 -15.49
N VAL A 63 -5.19 -2.74 -16.25
CA VAL A 63 -5.44 -1.34 -15.96
C VAL A 63 -6.94 -1.09 -15.84
N VAL A 64 -7.35 -0.48 -14.72
CA VAL A 64 -8.74 -0.08 -14.50
C VAL A 64 -8.98 1.30 -15.11
N ASN A 65 -9.90 1.37 -16.08
CA ASN A 65 -10.29 2.63 -16.69
C ASN A 65 -11.39 3.35 -15.88
N HIS A 66 -10.96 4.21 -14.94
CA HIS A 66 -11.88 5.01 -14.13
C HIS A 66 -12.76 6.00 -14.91
N SER A 67 -12.43 6.33 -16.16
CA SER A 67 -13.30 7.19 -16.99
C SER A 67 -14.50 6.45 -17.58
N LEU A 68 -14.42 5.13 -17.69
CA LEU A 68 -15.47 4.29 -18.25
C LEU A 68 -16.23 3.55 -17.16
N ASN A 69 -15.51 2.91 -16.24
CA ASN A 69 -16.11 2.05 -15.22
C ASN A 69 -15.36 2.17 -13.88
N VAL A 70 -16.13 2.14 -12.78
CA VAL A 70 -15.59 2.17 -11.40
C VAL A 70 -15.17 0.76 -10.91
N VAL A 71 -15.72 -0.27 -11.56
CA VAL A 71 -15.35 -1.68 -11.46
C VAL A 71 -15.31 -2.18 -12.89
N ASP A 72 -14.22 -2.84 -13.30
CA ASP A 72 -14.15 -3.45 -14.62
C ASP A 72 -15.24 -4.53 -14.75
N PRO A 73 -16.20 -4.42 -15.69
CA PRO A 73 -17.36 -5.30 -15.74
C PRO A 73 -17.04 -6.72 -16.21
N GLU A 74 -15.91 -6.93 -16.91
CA GLU A 74 -15.50 -8.24 -17.41
C GLU A 74 -14.66 -9.00 -16.38
N THR A 75 -13.76 -8.28 -15.70
CA THR A 75 -12.80 -8.88 -14.76
C THR A 75 -13.18 -8.71 -13.28
N GLY A 76 -14.12 -7.81 -12.98
CA GLY A 76 -14.52 -7.44 -11.62
C GLY A 76 -13.46 -6.63 -10.85
N VAL A 77 -12.37 -6.24 -11.51
CA VAL A 77 -11.22 -5.60 -10.88
C VAL A 77 -11.53 -4.14 -10.54
N HIS A 78 -11.07 -3.69 -9.37
CA HIS A 78 -11.14 -2.30 -8.95
C HIS A 78 -10.01 -1.93 -7.98
N THR A 79 -9.66 -0.64 -7.93
CA THR A 79 -8.67 -0.06 -6.99
C THR A 79 -9.31 0.51 -5.71
N GLN A 80 -10.63 0.41 -5.56
CA GLN A 80 -11.38 1.03 -4.45
C GLN A 80 -10.86 0.62 -3.05
N THR A 81 -10.36 -0.61 -2.90
CA THR A 81 -9.84 -1.08 -1.61
C THR A 81 -8.64 -0.24 -1.16
N ILE A 82 -7.66 -0.02 -2.06
CA ILE A 82 -6.47 0.78 -1.73
C ILE A 82 -6.82 2.27 -1.60
N GLU A 83 -7.79 2.77 -2.37
CA GLU A 83 -8.30 4.14 -2.25
C GLU A 83 -8.99 4.40 -0.90
N SER A 84 -9.87 3.48 -0.49
CA SER A 84 -10.55 3.54 0.81
C SER A 84 -9.55 3.46 1.97
N TYR A 85 -8.52 2.61 1.82
CA TYR A 85 -7.46 2.47 2.81
C TYR A 85 -6.67 3.79 2.99
N TRP A 86 -6.30 4.44 1.89
CA TRP A 86 -5.70 5.77 1.90
C TRP A 86 -6.61 6.83 2.51
N ALA A 87 -7.91 6.78 2.22
CA ALA A 87 -8.88 7.72 2.78
C ALA A 87 -8.93 7.64 4.30
N LYS A 88 -8.95 6.41 4.86
CA LYS A 88 -8.93 6.17 6.31
C LYS A 88 -7.64 6.69 6.96
N ALA A 89 -6.49 6.43 6.34
CA ALA A 89 -5.21 6.94 6.83
C ALA A 89 -5.17 8.48 6.85
N LYS A 90 -5.59 9.13 5.76
CA LYS A 90 -5.67 10.60 5.68
C LYS A 90 -6.66 11.18 6.68
N TYR A 91 -7.78 10.51 6.93
CA TYR A 91 -8.77 10.96 7.90
C TYR A 91 -8.17 11.03 9.31
N LYS A 92 -7.47 9.97 9.74
CA LYS A 92 -6.76 9.95 11.03
C LYS A 92 -5.73 11.06 11.16
N LEU A 93 -4.96 11.31 10.10
CA LEU A 93 -4.00 12.42 10.07
C LEU A 93 -4.67 13.79 10.23
N LYS A 94 -5.86 13.97 9.62
CA LYS A 94 -6.64 15.22 9.76
C LYS A 94 -7.21 15.41 11.18
N GLU A 95 -7.64 14.34 11.84
CA GLU A 95 -8.14 14.40 13.23
C GLU A 95 -7.09 14.97 14.20
N MET A 96 -5.80 14.79 13.90
CA MET A 96 -4.69 15.31 14.72
C MET A 96 -4.41 16.81 14.55
N LYS A 97 -5.12 17.51 13.65
CA LYS A 97 -5.07 18.97 13.47
C LYS A 97 -3.68 19.55 13.17
N GLY A 98 -2.81 18.78 12.51
CA GLY A 98 -1.49 19.21 12.09
C GLY A 98 -0.43 18.19 12.50
N VAL A 99 0.25 17.63 11.51
CA VAL A 99 1.33 16.66 11.69
C VAL A 99 2.52 17.15 10.89
N SER A 100 3.72 17.13 11.48
CA SER A 100 4.93 17.47 10.74
C SER A 100 5.15 16.49 9.60
N SER A 101 5.68 16.97 8.48
CA SER A 101 6.01 16.11 7.32
C SER A 101 6.90 14.93 7.71
N ASP A 102 7.81 15.16 8.66
CA ASP A 102 8.84 14.21 9.05
C ASP A 102 8.27 13.04 9.87
N ALA A 103 7.13 13.25 10.54
CA ALA A 103 6.44 12.20 11.29
C ALA A 103 5.48 11.38 10.43
N LEU A 104 5.11 11.85 9.23
CA LEU A 104 4.08 11.20 8.40
C LEU A 104 4.41 9.75 8.05
N SER A 105 5.68 9.43 7.79
CA SER A 105 6.11 8.05 7.52
C SER A 105 5.82 7.15 8.71
N SER A 106 6.21 7.56 9.92
CA SER A 106 5.98 6.78 11.15
C SER A 106 4.49 6.56 11.43
N TYR A 107 3.62 7.51 11.11
CA TYR A 107 2.16 7.31 11.22
C TYR A 107 1.63 6.29 10.21
N LEU A 108 2.17 6.24 8.99
CA LEU A 108 1.80 5.22 8.01
C LEU A 108 2.31 3.84 8.46
N ASP A 109 3.55 3.76 8.95
CA ASP A 109 4.15 2.53 9.47
C ASP A 109 3.34 1.98 10.65
N GLU A 110 2.98 2.83 11.61
CA GLU A 110 2.14 2.47 12.74
C GLU A 110 0.77 1.97 12.31
N ARG A 111 0.15 2.64 11.33
CA ARG A 111 -1.15 2.24 10.79
C ARG A 111 -1.11 0.87 10.13
N ILE A 112 -0.09 0.61 9.31
CA ILE A 112 0.14 -0.67 8.64
C ILE A 112 0.40 -1.76 9.68
N TRP A 113 1.22 -1.45 10.68
CA TRP A 113 1.51 -2.37 11.78
C TRP A 113 0.25 -2.75 12.54
N ARG A 114 -0.63 -1.77 12.85
CA ARG A 114 -1.89 -2.07 13.53
C ARG A 114 -2.81 -2.98 12.73
N ASP A 115 -2.94 -2.75 11.44
CA ASP A 115 -3.82 -3.59 10.62
C ASP A 115 -3.35 -5.04 10.52
N ARG A 116 -2.04 -5.28 10.61
CA ARG A 116 -1.44 -6.61 10.57
C ARG A 116 -1.45 -7.32 11.93
N TRP A 117 -1.08 -6.60 12.99
CA TRP A 117 -0.76 -7.21 14.28
C TRP A 117 -1.49 -6.62 15.48
N ALA A 118 -2.21 -5.51 15.35
CA ALA A 118 -2.82 -4.85 16.50
C ALA A 118 -4.26 -4.38 16.25
N ARG A 119 -5.15 -5.36 16.04
CA ARG A 119 -6.58 -5.13 15.82
C ARG A 119 -7.29 -4.64 17.07
N THR A 120 -6.83 -5.09 18.24
CA THR A 120 -7.28 -4.61 19.55
C THR A 120 -6.16 -3.89 20.29
N GLY A 121 -6.51 -3.18 21.37
CA GLY A 121 -5.52 -2.54 22.25
C GLY A 121 -4.63 -3.57 22.97
N GLU A 122 -5.19 -4.72 23.33
CA GLU A 122 -4.45 -5.83 23.94
C GLU A 122 -3.46 -6.46 22.96
N ASP A 123 -3.91 -6.74 21.73
CA ASP A 123 -3.01 -7.22 20.66
C ASP A 123 -1.86 -6.23 20.42
N ALA A 124 -2.16 -4.94 20.42
CA ALA A 124 -1.15 -3.90 20.26
C ALA A 124 -0.07 -4.01 21.32
N PHE A 125 -0.47 -4.05 22.58
CA PHE A 125 0.45 -4.08 23.70
C PHE A 125 1.28 -5.37 23.71
N MET A 126 0.64 -6.52 23.50
CA MET A 126 1.35 -7.80 23.52
C MET A 126 2.30 -7.94 22.33
N ASN A 127 1.85 -7.61 21.12
CA ASN A 127 2.67 -7.81 19.94
C ASN A 127 3.84 -6.82 19.84
N ILE A 128 3.69 -5.58 20.33
CA ILE A 128 4.82 -4.65 20.31
C ILE A 128 5.95 -5.11 21.24
N ILE A 129 5.61 -5.66 22.42
CA ILE A 129 6.61 -6.17 23.38
C ILE A 129 7.35 -7.36 22.78
N VAL A 130 6.62 -8.33 22.22
CA VAL A 130 7.21 -9.53 21.61
C VAL A 130 8.15 -9.13 20.47
N GLN A 131 7.70 -8.26 19.56
CA GLN A 131 8.51 -7.86 18.40
C GLN A 131 9.74 -7.04 18.79
N ILE A 132 9.65 -6.19 19.82
CA ILE A 132 10.83 -5.50 20.36
C ILE A 132 11.82 -6.53 20.92
N ALA A 133 11.36 -7.52 21.67
CA ALA A 133 12.22 -8.56 22.23
C ALA A 133 12.89 -9.43 21.13
N GLU A 134 12.18 -9.71 20.04
CA GLU A 134 12.73 -10.43 18.88
C GLU A 134 13.79 -9.61 18.12
N GLN A 135 13.55 -8.31 17.97
CA GLN A 135 14.45 -7.39 17.26
C GLN A 135 15.73 -7.11 18.06
N TYR A 136 15.61 -6.96 19.38
CA TYR A 136 16.71 -6.66 20.29
C TYR A 136 16.98 -7.86 21.20
N LYS A 137 17.52 -8.93 20.60
CA LYS A 137 17.95 -10.12 21.37
C LYS A 137 19.02 -9.69 22.38
N VAL A 138 18.71 -9.88 23.67
CA VAL A 138 19.63 -9.71 24.80
C VAL A 138 20.45 -10.98 24.98
#